data_AF-A0A3D5HYC0-F1
#
_entry.id   AF-A0A3D5HYC0-F1
#
_cell.length_a   1.000
_cell.length_b   1.000
_cell.length_c   1.000
_cell.angle_alpha   90.00
_cell.angle_beta   90.00
_cell.angle_gamma   90.00
#
_symmetry.space_group_name_H-M   'P 1'
#
loop_
_entity.id
_entity.type
_entity.pdbx_description
1 polymer ?
#
loop_
_entity_poly.entity_id
_entity_poly.type
_entity_poly.pdbx_seq_one_letter_code
_entity_poly.pdbx_strand_id
1 'polypeptide(L)'
;GAVSRQECTAAVAPNPLQVPVSALLGGLDGSFSLQQVLRVTPRPAPLGGNGNQALLFPLIGSAFTSSGFGWRQHPVLGGLMLHAGRDLAAPQGTPVVAALGGTVRSAGLAGGYGVAIELDHQEPQRQRTLYGHLSELYVEPGDAVQQGEVIGRVGSTGLSTGPHLHFELRRPQAGGWVAVDPGRLLPDGMEVDPASAVAALLN
;
A
#
# COMPACT_ATOMS: atom_id res chain seq x y z
N GLY A 1 5.08 -45.44 -5.60
CA GLY A 1 4.96 -44.34 -6.57
C GLY A 1 3.51 -43.93 -6.67
N ALA A 2 3.20 -42.68 -6.32
CA ALA A 2 2.06 -41.87 -6.77
C ALA A 2 2.03 -40.61 -5.89
N VAL A 3 2.57 -39.50 -6.38
CA VAL A 3 2.36 -38.17 -5.77
C VAL A 3 1.17 -37.56 -6.52
N SER A 4 0.08 -37.35 -5.79
CA SER A 4 -1.11 -36.66 -6.26
C SER A 4 -0.75 -35.21 -6.60
N ARG A 5 -0.90 -34.83 -7.87
CA ARG A 5 -0.80 -33.43 -8.30
C ARG A 5 -2.13 -32.77 -7.96
N GLN A 6 -2.15 -31.94 -6.91
CA GLN A 6 -3.24 -30.99 -6.72
C GLN A 6 -3.12 -29.92 -7.81
N GLU A 7 -4.10 -29.91 -8.69
CA GLU A 7 -4.26 -28.91 -9.73
C GLU A 7 -4.58 -27.56 -9.07
N CYS A 8 -3.67 -26.60 -9.23
CA CYS A 8 -3.87 -25.23 -8.79
C CYS A 8 -4.89 -24.58 -9.74
N THR A 9 -6.16 -24.53 -9.33
CA THR A 9 -7.21 -23.84 -10.09
C THR A 9 -6.89 -22.35 -10.11
N ALA A 10 -6.47 -21.83 -11.26
CA ALA A 10 -6.27 -20.41 -11.47
C ALA A 10 -7.58 -19.67 -11.20
N ALA A 11 -7.57 -18.74 -10.23
CA ALA A 11 -8.69 -17.86 -9.98
C ALA A 11 -8.99 -17.06 -11.25
N VAL A 12 -10.24 -17.15 -11.73
CA VAL A 12 -10.72 -16.36 -12.86
C VAL A 12 -10.69 -14.89 -12.43
N ALA A 13 -9.80 -14.10 -13.04
CA ALA A 13 -9.81 -12.66 -12.86
C ALA A 13 -11.19 -12.12 -13.28
N PRO A 14 -11.87 -11.31 -12.45
CA PRO A 14 -13.15 -10.74 -12.83
C PRO A 14 -12.97 -9.91 -14.11
N ASN A 15 -13.93 -10.00 -15.03
CA ASN A 15 -13.94 -9.14 -16.21
C ASN A 15 -13.83 -7.68 -15.76
N PRO A 16 -13.00 -6.86 -16.45
CA PRO A 16 -12.90 -5.46 -16.12
C PRO A 16 -14.29 -4.82 -16.26
N LEU A 17 -14.73 -4.10 -15.23
CA LEU A 17 -15.95 -3.32 -15.27
C LEU A 17 -15.85 -2.32 -16.42
N GLN A 18 -16.70 -2.49 -17.44
CA GLN A 18 -16.81 -1.54 -18.54
C GLN A 18 -17.87 -0.51 -18.19
N VAL A 19 -17.45 0.74 -18.08
CA VAL A 19 -18.34 1.87 -17.78
C VAL A 19 -18.36 2.76 -19.02
N PRO A 20 -19.53 3.07 -19.62
CA PRO A 20 -19.59 3.94 -20.78
C PRO A 20 -19.10 5.34 -20.40
N VAL A 21 -18.38 6.00 -21.31
CA VAL A 21 -17.83 7.35 -21.08
C VAL A 21 -18.92 8.35 -20.66
N SER A 22 -20.15 8.17 -21.15
CA SER A 22 -21.32 8.97 -20.74
C SER A 22 -21.67 8.86 -19.25
N ALA A 23 -21.45 7.70 -18.62
CA ALA A 23 -21.64 7.55 -17.18
C ALA A 23 -20.53 8.23 -16.36
N LEU A 24 -19.34 8.39 -16.93
CA LEU A 24 -18.28 9.23 -16.37
C LEU A 24 -18.58 10.74 -16.52
N LEU A 25 -19.37 11.11 -17.53
CA LEU A 25 -19.79 12.49 -17.83
C LEU A 25 -21.09 12.89 -17.12
N GLY A 26 -21.53 12.13 -16.11
CA GLY A 26 -22.80 12.35 -15.39
C GLY A 26 -22.85 13.59 -14.50
N GLY A 27 -21.73 14.34 -14.36
CA GLY A 27 -21.74 15.67 -13.75
C GLY A 27 -22.44 16.67 -14.69
N LEU A 28 -23.30 17.53 -14.12
CA LEU A 28 -24.22 18.45 -14.83
C LEU A 28 -23.53 19.43 -15.82
N ASP A 29 -22.20 19.43 -15.90
CA ASP A 29 -21.37 20.43 -16.57
C ASP A 29 -20.43 19.80 -17.64
N GLY A 30 -20.53 18.49 -17.90
CA GLY A 30 -19.69 17.80 -18.88
C GLY A 30 -18.21 17.67 -18.46
N SER A 31 -17.93 17.77 -17.17
CA SER A 31 -16.61 17.53 -16.58
C SER A 31 -16.57 16.17 -15.86
N PHE A 32 -15.38 15.56 -15.81
CA PHE A 32 -15.13 14.32 -15.05
C PHE A 32 -14.05 14.59 -14.00
N SER A 33 -14.22 14.07 -12.77
CA SER A 33 -13.15 14.08 -11.77
C SER A 33 -12.29 12.83 -11.92
N LEU A 34 -10.95 12.98 -11.89
CA LEU A 34 -10.03 11.84 -11.84
C LEU A 34 -10.32 10.93 -10.63
N GLN A 35 -10.89 11.47 -9.55
CA GLN A 35 -11.28 10.69 -8.37
C GLN A 35 -12.42 9.71 -8.70
N GLN A 36 -13.36 10.10 -9.56
CA GLN A 36 -14.46 9.24 -10.01
C GLN A 36 -13.94 8.10 -10.90
N VAL A 37 -12.89 8.35 -11.69
CA VAL A 37 -12.25 7.33 -12.52
C VAL A 37 -11.48 6.32 -11.68
N LEU A 38 -10.94 6.74 -10.54
CA LEU A 38 -10.13 5.89 -9.66
C LEU A 38 -10.95 5.13 -8.60
N ARG A 39 -12.26 5.35 -8.51
CA ARG A 39 -13.21 4.61 -7.65
C ARG A 39 -14.07 3.67 -8.51
N VAL A 40 -13.48 2.58 -9.00
CA VAL A 40 -14.15 1.69 -9.96
C VAL A 40 -14.88 0.54 -9.28
N THR A 41 -14.27 -0.05 -8.25
CA THR A 41 -14.81 -1.23 -7.57
C THR A 41 -15.35 -0.88 -6.18
N PRO A 42 -16.35 -1.62 -5.65
CA PRO A 42 -16.79 -1.42 -4.27
C PRO A 42 -15.64 -1.59 -3.26
N ARG A 43 -15.62 -0.72 -2.24
CA ARG A 43 -14.63 -0.75 -1.16
C ARG A 43 -14.78 -2.05 -0.35
N PRO A 44 -13.74 -2.90 -0.26
CA PRO A 44 -13.76 -4.09 0.58
C PRO A 44 -13.91 -3.75 2.08
N ALA A 45 -14.28 -4.75 2.87
CA ALA A 45 -14.33 -4.62 4.32
C ALA A 45 -12.93 -4.30 4.90
N PRO A 46 -12.86 -3.48 5.96
CA PRO A 46 -11.61 -3.18 6.64
C PRO A 46 -11.05 -4.41 7.37
N LEU A 47 -9.74 -4.45 7.55
CA LEU A 47 -9.13 -5.28 8.59
C LEU A 47 -9.39 -4.65 9.96
N GLY A 48 -9.55 -5.49 10.98
CA GLY A 48 -9.50 -4.99 12.36
C GLY A 48 -8.11 -4.39 12.63
N GLY A 49 -8.07 -3.21 13.25
CA GLY A 49 -6.81 -2.66 13.76
C GLY A 49 -6.15 -3.64 14.73
N ASN A 50 -4.83 -3.60 14.84
CA ASN A 50 -4.08 -4.49 15.74
C ASN A 50 -4.22 -4.11 17.23
N GLY A 51 -5.06 -3.12 17.55
CA GLY A 51 -5.31 -2.64 18.91
C GLY A 51 -4.13 -1.91 19.54
N ASN A 52 -3.06 -1.69 18.78
CA ASN A 52 -1.86 -0.99 19.23
C ASN A 52 -1.44 0.09 18.21
N GLN A 53 -0.27 0.68 18.41
CA GLN A 53 0.24 1.78 17.56
C GLN A 53 1.41 1.33 16.68
N ALA A 54 1.62 0.02 16.53
CA ALA A 54 2.56 -0.54 15.57
C ALA A 54 1.94 -0.53 14.17
N LEU A 55 2.77 -0.38 13.15
CA LEU A 55 2.32 -0.43 11.75
C LEU A 55 1.65 -1.78 11.46
N LEU A 56 0.42 -1.72 10.97
CA LEU A 56 -0.24 -2.87 10.37
C LEU A 56 0.39 -3.15 9.00
N PHE A 57 0.44 -4.43 8.60
CA PHE A 57 0.81 -4.78 7.25
C PHE A 57 -0.15 -4.13 6.25
N PRO A 58 0.34 -3.33 5.28
CA PRO A 58 -0.51 -2.44 4.50
C PRO A 58 -1.28 -3.12 3.34
N LEU A 59 -1.34 -4.46 3.32
CA LEU A 59 -2.01 -5.24 2.27
C LEU A 59 -2.90 -6.34 2.86
N ILE A 60 -4.03 -6.60 2.21
CA ILE A 60 -4.88 -7.76 2.53
C ILE A 60 -4.49 -8.93 1.62
N GLY A 61 -4.02 -10.03 2.21
CA GLY A 61 -3.69 -11.27 1.49
C GLY A 61 -2.19 -11.50 1.28
N SER A 62 -1.85 -12.47 0.42
CA SER A 62 -0.46 -12.88 0.21
C SER A 62 0.34 -11.79 -0.51
N ALA A 63 1.39 -11.31 0.16
CA ALA A 63 2.39 -10.43 -0.41
C ALA A 63 3.77 -10.86 0.06
N PHE A 64 4.78 -10.64 -0.77
CA PHE A 64 6.17 -10.82 -0.39
C PHE A 64 6.92 -9.50 -0.56
N THR A 65 7.85 -9.24 0.35
CA THR A 65 8.73 -8.08 0.21
C THR A 65 9.61 -8.28 -1.02
N SER A 66 9.37 -7.51 -2.07
CA SER A 66 10.19 -7.56 -3.28
C SER A 66 11.46 -6.73 -3.13
N SER A 67 11.42 -5.68 -2.29
CA SER A 67 12.56 -4.78 -2.10
C SER A 67 12.53 -4.07 -0.73
N GLY A 68 13.70 -3.90 -0.08
CA GLY A 68 13.83 -3.29 1.27
C GLY A 68 14.16 -1.78 1.29
N PHE A 69 14.02 -1.10 2.42
CA PHE A 69 14.44 0.30 2.55
C PHE A 69 15.97 0.44 2.48
N GLY A 70 16.47 1.54 1.90
CA GLY A 70 17.88 1.93 2.02
C GLY A 70 18.57 2.33 0.71
N TRP A 71 19.84 2.75 0.83
CA TRP A 71 20.67 3.16 -0.29
C TRP A 71 21.01 1.99 -1.20
N ARG A 72 20.81 2.16 -2.51
CA ARG A 72 21.15 1.15 -3.52
C ARG A 72 21.97 1.77 -4.62
N GLN A 73 22.88 0.98 -5.19
CA GLN A 73 23.61 1.38 -6.37
C GLN A 73 22.69 1.26 -7.58
N HIS A 74 22.46 2.36 -8.29
CA HIS A 74 21.60 2.40 -9.47
C HIS A 74 22.24 1.58 -10.60
N PRO A 75 21.58 0.52 -11.12
CA PRO A 75 22.21 -0.46 -12.02
C PRO A 75 22.68 0.13 -13.36
N VAL A 76 22.24 1.34 -13.71
CA VAL A 76 22.58 2.01 -14.98
C VAL A 76 23.42 3.28 -14.78
N LEU A 77 23.39 3.91 -13.59
CA LEU A 77 24.01 5.23 -13.37
C LEU A 77 25.17 5.21 -12.36
N GLY A 78 25.43 4.06 -11.72
CA GLY A 78 26.57 3.89 -10.78
C GLY A 78 26.47 4.68 -9.47
N GLY A 79 25.46 5.53 -9.29
CA GLY A 79 25.23 6.33 -8.08
C GLY A 79 24.39 5.63 -7.01
N LEU A 80 24.57 6.04 -5.75
CA LEU A 80 23.72 5.66 -4.62
C LEU A 80 22.39 6.39 -4.73
N MET A 81 21.29 5.65 -4.87
CA MET A 81 19.92 6.17 -4.83
C MET A 81 19.21 5.58 -3.61
N LEU A 82 18.63 6.43 -2.77
CA LEU A 82 17.84 5.99 -1.63
C LEU A 82 16.54 5.37 -2.14
N HIS A 83 16.33 4.09 -1.86
CA HIS A 83 15.00 3.51 -1.94
C HIS A 83 14.25 3.92 -0.67
N ALA A 84 13.47 5.00 -0.80
CA ALA A 84 12.81 5.69 0.32
C ALA A 84 11.67 4.88 0.98
N GLY A 85 11.36 3.70 0.46
CA GLY A 85 10.29 2.84 0.96
C GLY A 85 10.62 1.36 0.94
N ARG A 86 9.61 0.55 1.22
CA ARG A 86 9.63 -0.90 1.07
C ARG A 86 8.64 -1.26 -0.03
N ASP A 87 9.09 -2.07 -0.99
CA ASP A 87 8.18 -2.56 -2.04
C ASP A 87 7.62 -3.92 -1.64
N LEU A 88 6.30 -4.01 -1.73
CA LEU A 88 5.54 -5.21 -1.43
C LEU A 88 4.90 -5.69 -2.73
N ALA A 89 5.47 -6.73 -3.33
CA ALA A 89 4.91 -7.33 -4.52
C ALA A 89 3.60 -8.05 -4.16
N ALA A 90 2.55 -7.70 -4.89
CA ALA A 90 1.22 -8.26 -4.76
C ALA A 90 0.48 -8.12 -6.10
N PRO A 91 -0.49 -9.00 -6.39
CA PRO A 91 -1.31 -8.88 -7.59
C PRO A 91 -1.96 -7.49 -7.72
N GLN A 92 -2.12 -7.02 -8.96
CA GLN A 92 -2.90 -5.80 -9.22
C GLN A 92 -4.32 -5.97 -8.66
N GLY A 93 -4.83 -4.93 -8.02
CA GLY A 93 -6.15 -4.95 -7.39
C GLY A 93 -6.14 -5.42 -5.93
N THR A 94 -5.02 -5.93 -5.40
CA THR A 94 -4.92 -6.30 -3.98
C THR A 94 -5.30 -5.11 -3.08
N PRO A 95 -6.19 -5.28 -2.09
CA PRO A 95 -6.59 -4.18 -1.20
C PRO A 95 -5.42 -3.65 -0.38
N VAL A 96 -5.29 -2.32 -0.34
CA VAL A 96 -4.31 -1.59 0.46
C VAL A 96 -5.02 -0.98 1.66
N VAL A 97 -4.48 -1.20 2.86
CA VAL A 97 -5.06 -0.69 4.12
C VAL A 97 -4.17 0.36 4.76
N ALA A 98 -4.78 1.25 5.53
CA ALA A 98 -4.03 2.21 6.34
C ALA A 98 -3.23 1.47 7.42
N ALA A 99 -1.90 1.56 7.36
CA ALA A 99 -0.98 0.95 8.31
C ALA A 99 -1.11 1.56 9.72
N LEU A 100 -1.53 2.83 9.80
CA LEU A 100 -1.90 3.55 11.02
C LEU A 100 -3.15 4.40 10.73
N GLY A 101 -3.96 4.62 11.77
CA GLY A 101 -5.07 5.58 11.69
C GLY A 101 -4.56 7.01 11.56
N GLY A 102 -5.32 7.87 10.88
CA GLY A 102 -4.90 9.25 10.62
C GLY A 102 -5.84 10.00 9.70
N THR A 103 -5.34 11.09 9.12
CA THR A 103 -6.08 11.92 8.18
C THR A 103 -5.42 11.89 6.82
N VAL A 104 -6.21 11.75 5.76
CA VAL A 104 -5.72 11.78 4.38
C VAL A 104 -5.22 13.18 4.05
N ARG A 105 -3.92 13.28 3.81
CA ARG A 105 -3.27 14.52 3.41
C ARG A 105 -3.40 14.77 1.91
N SER A 106 -3.21 13.72 1.12
CA SER A 106 -3.34 13.75 -0.34
C SER A 106 -3.76 12.38 -0.86
N ALA A 107 -4.53 12.38 -1.95
CA ALA A 107 -4.94 11.18 -2.67
C ALA A 107 -5.08 11.54 -4.16
N GLY A 108 -4.22 11.00 -5.02
CA GLY A 108 -4.18 11.36 -6.44
C GLY A 108 -2.83 11.12 -7.11
N LEU A 109 -2.60 11.75 -8.27
CA LEU A 109 -1.33 11.66 -8.99
C LEU A 109 -0.19 12.38 -8.24
N ALA A 110 0.94 11.69 -8.08
CA ALA A 110 2.09 12.13 -7.29
C ALA A 110 3.44 11.84 -7.99
N GLY A 111 3.54 12.21 -9.27
CA GLY A 111 4.79 12.11 -10.03
C GLY A 111 5.29 10.66 -10.15
N GLY A 112 6.54 10.42 -9.72
CA GLY A 112 7.16 9.09 -9.79
C GLY A 112 6.42 8.00 -9.02
N TYR A 113 5.68 8.36 -7.97
CA TYR A 113 4.83 7.43 -7.20
C TYR A 113 3.56 7.01 -7.95
N GLY A 114 3.24 7.59 -9.10
CA GLY A 114 1.99 7.31 -9.81
C GLY A 114 0.79 7.84 -9.04
N VAL A 115 -0.26 7.03 -8.92
CA VAL A 115 -1.37 7.31 -8.02
C VAL A 115 -0.94 6.94 -6.60
N ALA A 116 -1.06 7.88 -5.67
CA ALA A 116 -0.61 7.70 -4.30
C ALA A 116 -1.56 8.31 -3.26
N ILE A 117 -1.45 7.81 -2.04
CA ILE A 117 -2.10 8.34 -0.84
C ILE A 117 -1.01 8.69 0.17
N GLU A 118 -1.09 9.87 0.79
CA GLU A 118 -0.28 10.23 1.97
C GLU A 118 -1.23 10.45 3.16
N LEU A 119 -0.92 9.82 4.29
CA LEU A 119 -1.67 9.99 5.55
C LEU A 119 -0.82 10.74 6.57
N ASP A 120 -1.41 11.72 7.26
CA ASP A 120 -0.85 12.36 8.45
C ASP A 120 -1.33 11.62 9.71
N HIS A 121 -0.39 11.21 10.56
CA HIS A 121 -0.64 10.56 11.86
C HIS A 121 -0.17 11.49 12.98
N GLN A 122 -1.02 11.77 13.97
CA GLN A 122 -0.71 12.73 15.04
C GLN A 122 -0.26 12.07 16.35
N GLU A 123 -0.73 10.85 16.65
CA GLU A 123 -0.51 10.18 17.94
C GLU A 123 0.07 8.76 17.73
N PRO A 124 1.01 8.30 18.59
CA PRO A 124 1.63 9.01 19.73
C PRO A 124 2.77 9.94 19.29
N GLN A 125 3.17 9.85 18.02
CA GLN A 125 4.23 10.64 17.43
C GLN A 125 3.76 11.11 16.07
N ARG A 126 4.18 12.32 15.69
CA ARG A 126 3.89 12.85 14.38
C ARG A 126 4.61 12.03 13.32
N GLN A 127 3.86 11.38 12.45
CA GLN A 127 4.38 10.52 11.39
C GLN A 127 3.55 10.70 10.12
N ARG A 128 4.10 10.24 8.99
CA ARG A 128 3.33 10.06 7.76
C ARG A 128 3.56 8.69 7.17
N THR A 129 2.54 8.17 6.50
CA THR A 129 2.69 7.01 5.63
C THR A 129 2.34 7.40 4.19
N LEU A 130 3.10 6.86 3.24
CA LEU A 130 2.85 7.01 1.81
C LEU A 130 2.60 5.64 1.18
N TYR A 131 1.58 5.57 0.31
CA TYR A 131 1.15 4.38 -0.41
C TYR A 131 1.18 4.71 -1.90
N GLY A 132 2.19 4.24 -2.63
CA GLY A 132 2.41 4.54 -4.05
C GLY A 132 2.02 3.41 -5.00
N HIS A 133 2.03 3.74 -6.30
CA HIS A 133 1.75 2.87 -7.43
C HIS A 133 0.33 2.27 -7.43
N LEU A 134 -0.64 2.97 -6.85
CA LEU A 134 -2.01 2.48 -6.72
C LEU A 134 -2.73 2.40 -8.07
N SER A 135 -3.75 1.55 -8.17
CA SER A 135 -4.68 1.49 -9.30
C SER A 135 -6.01 2.19 -9.01
N GLU A 136 -6.43 2.18 -7.73
CA GLU A 136 -7.71 2.74 -7.28
C GLU A 136 -7.53 3.45 -5.92
N LEU A 137 -8.37 4.45 -5.66
CA LEU A 137 -8.41 5.25 -4.43
C LEU A 137 -9.80 5.13 -3.79
N TYR A 138 -9.88 4.88 -2.49
CA TYR A 138 -11.15 4.85 -1.74
C TYR A 138 -11.38 6.03 -0.82
N VAL A 139 -10.42 6.95 -0.77
CA VAL A 139 -10.40 8.07 0.16
C VAL A 139 -10.02 9.35 -0.56
N GLU A 140 -10.33 10.49 0.05
CA GLU A 140 -10.08 11.83 -0.46
C GLU A 140 -9.37 12.69 0.61
N PRO A 141 -8.66 13.77 0.20
CA PRO A 141 -8.01 14.67 1.14
C PRO A 141 -8.99 15.19 2.20
N GLY A 142 -8.62 15.08 3.47
CA GLY A 142 -9.45 15.45 4.62
C GLY A 142 -10.16 14.29 5.29
N ASP A 143 -10.29 13.12 4.64
CA ASP A 143 -10.92 11.95 5.25
C ASP A 143 -10.15 11.48 6.48
N ALA A 144 -10.87 11.14 7.55
CA ALA A 144 -10.32 10.41 8.69
C ALA A 144 -10.42 8.90 8.41
N VAL A 145 -9.31 8.18 8.58
CA VAL A 145 -9.23 6.73 8.37
C VAL A 145 -8.75 6.02 9.61
N GLN A 146 -9.31 4.86 9.89
CA GLN A 146 -8.86 3.97 10.94
C GLN A 146 -7.73 3.06 10.45
N GLN A 147 -6.90 2.58 11.37
CA GLN A 147 -5.93 1.53 11.02
C GLN A 147 -6.67 0.29 10.51
N GLY A 148 -6.16 -0.32 9.44
CA GLY A 148 -6.80 -1.47 8.78
C GLY A 148 -7.91 -1.11 7.81
N GLU A 149 -8.29 0.17 7.73
CA GLU A 149 -9.29 0.63 6.76
C GLU A 149 -8.73 0.60 5.33
N VAL A 150 -9.50 0.07 4.37
CA VAL A 150 -9.03 -0.11 2.99
C VAL A 150 -9.00 1.23 2.26
N ILE A 151 -7.83 1.79 1.97
CA ILE A 151 -7.69 3.13 1.39
C ILE A 151 -7.50 3.13 -0.13
N GLY A 152 -7.12 2.01 -0.73
CA GLY A 152 -6.92 1.89 -2.17
C GLY A 152 -6.65 0.46 -2.61
N ARG A 153 -6.14 0.31 -3.84
CA ARG A 153 -5.71 -0.99 -4.40
C ARG A 153 -4.34 -0.91 -5.05
N VAL A 154 -3.59 -2.01 -4.95
CA VAL A 154 -2.31 -2.19 -5.65
C VAL A 154 -2.47 -1.99 -7.14
N GLY A 155 -1.53 -1.29 -7.76
CA GLY A 155 -1.47 -1.08 -9.20
C GLY A 155 -0.03 -1.17 -9.71
N SER A 156 0.21 -0.54 -10.85
CA SER A 156 1.55 -0.37 -11.44
C SER A 156 1.61 0.99 -12.16
N THR A 157 1.13 2.04 -11.48
CA THR A 157 1.11 3.41 -12.02
C THR A 157 2.41 4.16 -11.70
N GLY A 158 2.75 5.19 -12.47
CA GLY A 158 4.00 5.94 -12.27
C GLY A 158 5.23 5.14 -12.67
N LEU A 159 6.34 5.31 -11.95
CA LEU A 159 7.59 4.61 -12.20
C LEU A 159 7.59 3.23 -11.53
N SER A 160 6.88 2.28 -12.15
CA SER A 160 6.72 0.91 -11.67
C SER A 160 7.07 -0.09 -12.77
N THR A 161 7.78 -1.18 -12.43
CA THR A 161 8.15 -2.25 -13.37
C THR A 161 7.14 -3.40 -13.39
N GLY A 162 6.19 -3.41 -12.46
CA GLY A 162 5.14 -4.42 -12.34
C GLY A 162 4.31 -4.20 -11.07
N PRO A 163 3.20 -4.94 -10.87
CA PRO A 163 2.30 -4.71 -9.75
C PRO A 163 2.98 -4.84 -8.38
N HIS A 164 2.98 -3.76 -7.60
CA HIS A 164 3.47 -3.72 -6.22
C HIS A 164 2.94 -2.48 -5.48
N LEU A 165 2.99 -2.51 -4.15
CA LEU A 165 2.83 -1.33 -3.30
C LEU A 165 4.20 -0.78 -2.93
N HIS A 166 4.44 0.51 -3.21
CA HIS A 166 5.55 1.25 -2.61
C HIS A 166 5.07 1.89 -1.31
N PHE A 167 5.66 1.49 -0.18
CA PHE A 167 5.26 1.96 1.14
C PHE A 167 6.38 2.72 1.84
N GLU A 168 6.11 3.94 2.31
CA GLU A 168 7.06 4.71 3.11
C GLU A 168 6.49 5.02 4.50
N LEU A 169 7.37 5.02 5.51
CA LEU A 169 7.15 5.68 6.79
C LEU A 169 8.02 6.94 6.82
N ARG A 170 7.46 8.10 7.17
CA ARG A 170 8.19 9.36 7.26
C ARG A 170 8.05 9.97 8.66
N ARG A 171 9.13 10.58 9.14
CA ARG A 171 9.17 11.33 10.40
C ARG A 171 9.59 12.78 10.15
N PRO A 172 9.12 13.72 10.99
CA PRO A 172 9.55 15.10 10.90
C PRO A 172 11.03 15.22 11.31
N GLN A 173 11.78 16.02 10.56
CA GLN A 173 13.15 16.45 10.87
C GLN A 173 13.25 17.96 10.63
N ALA A 174 14.35 18.58 11.06
CA ALA A 174 14.55 20.04 11.07
C ALA A 174 14.34 20.74 9.72
N GLY A 175 14.33 20.00 8.60
CA GLY A 175 14.10 20.53 7.24
C GLY A 175 12.88 19.96 6.50
N GLY A 176 12.03 19.15 7.14
CA GLY A 176 10.85 18.56 6.49
C GLY A 176 10.57 17.13 6.90
N TRP A 177 10.02 16.35 5.97
CA TRP A 177 9.68 14.95 6.19
C TRP A 177 10.71 14.05 5.55
N VAL A 178 11.29 13.16 6.36
CA VAL A 178 12.33 12.24 5.91
C VAL A 178 11.79 10.82 6.03
N ALA A 179 11.92 10.07 4.94
CA ALA A 179 11.61 8.65 4.94
C ALA A 179 12.59 7.89 5.84
N VAL A 180 12.04 7.01 6.66
CA VAL A 180 12.78 6.15 7.59
C VAL A 180 12.39 4.70 7.34
N ASP A 181 13.25 3.77 7.76
CA ASP A 181 12.94 2.34 7.64
C ASP A 181 11.65 2.02 8.43
N PRO A 182 10.59 1.51 7.77
CA PRO A 182 9.38 1.07 8.46
C PRO A 182 9.59 -0.22 9.28
N GLY A 183 10.78 -0.83 9.20
CA GLY A 183 11.10 -2.10 9.84
C GLY A 183 10.50 -3.29 9.09
N ARG A 184 10.41 -4.43 9.79
CA ARG A 184 9.84 -5.65 9.23
C ARG A 184 8.32 -5.57 9.26
N LEU A 185 7.71 -5.32 8.11
CA LEU A 185 6.27 -5.47 7.90
C LEU A 185 5.96 -6.96 7.71
N LEU A 186 5.27 -7.58 8.67
CA LEU A 186 4.90 -9.00 8.65
C LEU A 186 3.41 -9.15 8.29
N PRO A 187 3.04 -10.10 7.41
CA PRO A 187 1.65 -10.29 6.96
C PRO A 187 0.62 -10.58 8.06
N ASP A 188 1.07 -10.97 9.25
CA ASP A 188 0.24 -11.15 10.42
C ASP A 188 0.94 -10.44 11.57
N GLY A 189 0.20 -9.76 12.45
CA GLY A 189 0.71 -8.96 13.59
C GLY A 189 1.49 -9.74 14.67
N MET A 190 2.25 -10.76 14.29
CA MET A 190 3.20 -11.49 15.10
C MET A 190 4.45 -10.63 15.28
N GLU A 191 4.46 -9.86 16.36
CA GLU A 191 5.69 -9.36 16.95
C GLU A 191 6.56 -10.58 17.31
N VAL A 192 7.60 -10.87 16.52
CA VAL A 192 8.64 -11.79 16.95
C VAL A 192 9.52 -11.04 17.95
N ASP A 193 9.17 -11.16 19.23
CA ASP A 193 10.12 -10.93 20.30
C ASP A 193 11.34 -11.84 20.01
N PRO A 194 12.55 -11.29 19.82
CA PRO A 194 13.75 -12.10 19.57
C PRO A 194 14.05 -13.09 20.70
N ALA A 195 13.48 -12.92 21.90
CA ALA A 195 13.58 -13.90 22.98
C ALA A 195 12.65 -15.12 22.79
N SER A 196 11.54 -14.99 22.05
CA SER A 196 10.57 -16.08 21.83
C SER A 196 10.99 -17.07 20.73
N ALA A 197 11.80 -16.64 19.77
CA ALA A 197 12.25 -17.47 18.65
C ALA A 197 13.22 -18.59 19.08
N VAL A 198 13.89 -18.43 20.22
CA VAL A 198 14.83 -19.43 20.74
C VAL A 198 14.08 -20.58 21.45
N ALA A 199 12.90 -20.31 22.01
CA ALA A 199 12.08 -21.33 22.69
C ALA A 199 11.38 -22.30 21.72
N ALA A 200 11.09 -21.85 20.49
CA ALA A 200 10.42 -22.68 19.48
C ALA A 200 11.36 -23.65 18.73
N LEU A 201 12.68 -23.57 18.96
CA LEU A 201 13.69 -24.45 18.34
C LEU A 201 14.23 -25.51 19.30
N LEU A 202 13.69 -25.63 20.52
CA LEU A 202 14.17 -26.55 21.55
C LEU A 202 13.12 -27.53 22.10
N ASN A 203 11.98 -27.71 21.42
CA ASN A 203 11.01 -28.78 21.72
C ASN A 203 10.84 -29.74 20.55
#